data_AF-A0AAW5YSC6-F1
#
_entry.id   AF-A0AAW5YSC6-F1
#
_cell.length_a   1.000
_cell.length_b   1.000
_cell.length_c   1.000
_cell.angle_alpha   90.00
_cell.angle_beta   90.00
_cell.angle_gamma   90.00
#
_symmetry.space_group_name_H-M   'P 1'
#
loop_
_entity.id
_entity.type
_entity.pdbx_description
1 polymer ?
#
loop_
_entity_poly.entity_id
_entity_poly.type
_entity_poly.pdbx_seq_one_letter_code
_entity_poly.pdbx_strand_id
1 'polypeptide(L)'
;MADALASFKRLLGKLDLQTVMGFGGYYMAGYYFSQAHMSKRNLYLYFVQALGLLGAGATIGLSGWMTAKAGHLRLTLYSYNSFFVLLESSAVFLSLQTLNPRLWSEEVLGELAGSVMGIYLLHPLLIYYWGKTPVWQLAASNSAWLPGLVILIFASSLAIVWLLRRSTFLARWLL
;
A
#
# COMPACT_ATOMS: atom_id res chain seq x y z
N MET A 1 5.70 -1.89 41.40
CA MET A 1 6.45 -0.96 40.49
C MET A 1 7.29 -1.73 39.46
N ALA A 2 7.97 -2.82 39.85
CA ALA A 2 8.75 -3.67 38.93
C ALA A 2 7.91 -4.34 37.82
N ASP A 3 6.69 -4.79 38.12
CA ASP A 3 5.82 -5.46 37.13
C ASP A 3 5.29 -4.52 36.05
N ALA A 4 5.05 -3.24 36.39
CA ALA A 4 4.64 -2.23 35.43
C ALA A 4 5.78 -1.90 34.44
N LEU A 5 7.02 -1.83 34.93
CA LEU A 5 8.19 -1.62 34.09
C LEU A 5 8.48 -2.83 33.18
N ALA A 6 8.30 -4.05 33.68
CA ALA A 6 8.45 -5.28 32.88
C ALA A 6 7.36 -5.38 31.80
N SER A 7 6.12 -5.03 32.14
CA SER A 7 5.00 -4.97 31.20
C SER A 7 5.20 -3.89 30.14
N PHE A 8 5.70 -2.72 30.54
CA PHE A 8 6.05 -1.63 29.63
C PHE A 8 7.21 -1.98 28.71
N LYS A 9 8.27 -2.64 29.21
CA LYS A 9 9.36 -3.16 28.36
C LYS A 9 8.90 -4.23 27.38
N ARG A 10 7.97 -5.12 27.78
CA ARG A 10 7.33 -6.07 26.87
C ARG A 10 6.45 -5.38 25.84
N LEU A 11 5.74 -4.33 26.21
CA LEU A 11 4.94 -3.52 25.30
C LEU A 11 5.83 -2.77 24.31
N LEU A 12 6.93 -2.16 24.77
CA LEU A 12 7.93 -1.50 23.93
C LEU A 12 8.68 -2.49 23.03
N GLY A 13 8.95 -3.71 23.49
CA GLY A 13 9.51 -4.77 22.66
C GLY A 13 8.53 -5.34 21.62
N LYS A 14 7.22 -5.10 21.79
CA LYS A 14 6.15 -5.45 20.84
C LYS A 14 5.73 -4.27 19.96
N LEU A 15 5.91 -3.04 20.45
CA LEU A 15 5.89 -1.83 19.64
C LEU A 15 7.14 -1.92 18.78
N ASP A 16 7.00 -2.52 17.62
CA ASP A 16 8.01 -2.42 16.60
C ASP A 16 8.16 -0.95 16.24
N LEU A 17 9.09 -0.26 16.92
CA LEU A 17 9.42 1.14 16.70
C LEU A 17 9.81 1.36 15.23
N GLN A 18 10.26 0.30 14.53
CA GLN A 18 10.49 0.29 13.09
C GLN A 18 9.19 0.38 12.29
N THR A 19 8.08 -0.17 12.76
CA THR A 19 6.75 -0.02 12.15
C THR A 19 6.19 1.40 12.36
N VAL A 20 6.51 2.11 13.44
CA VAL A 20 6.03 3.51 13.61
C VAL A 20 6.97 4.51 12.94
N MET A 21 8.29 4.37 13.13
CA MET A 21 9.28 5.30 12.57
C MET A 21 9.62 5.01 11.11
N GLY A 22 9.53 3.75 10.65
CA GLY A 22 9.86 3.35 9.27
C GLY A 22 8.94 4.00 8.23
N PHE A 23 7.67 4.23 8.58
CA PHE A 23 6.73 4.93 7.72
C PHE A 23 6.77 6.46 7.86
N GLY A 24 7.47 6.99 8.87
CA GLY A 24 7.66 8.44 9.04
C GLY A 24 8.22 9.11 7.79
N GLY A 25 9.15 8.43 7.11
CA GLY A 25 9.71 8.89 5.83
C GLY A 25 8.66 9.05 4.73
N TYR A 26 7.67 8.15 4.65
CA TYR A 26 6.58 8.26 3.68
C TYR A 26 5.68 9.46 3.97
N TYR A 27 5.38 9.76 5.24
CA TYR A 27 4.61 10.94 5.61
C TYR A 27 5.34 12.24 5.25
N MET A 28 6.65 12.32 5.54
CA MET A 28 7.46 13.47 5.16
C MET A 28 7.54 13.63 3.64
N ALA A 29 7.84 12.55 2.91
CA ALA A 29 7.90 12.57 1.46
C ALA A 29 6.57 13.00 0.84
N GLY A 30 5.45 12.45 1.31
CA GLY A 30 4.11 12.84 0.87
C GLY A 30 3.82 14.33 1.09
N TYR A 31 4.20 14.89 2.25
CA TYR A 31 4.06 16.33 2.53
C TYR A 31 4.93 17.22 1.65
N TYR A 32 6.17 16.81 1.35
CA TYR A 32 7.03 17.56 0.43
C TYR A 32 6.51 17.50 -1.00
N PHE A 33 6.09 16.31 -1.45
CA PHE A 33 5.54 16.12 -2.79
C PHE A 33 4.22 16.86 -2.96
N SER A 34 3.35 16.91 -1.95
CA SER A 34 2.06 17.62 -2.04
C SER A 34 2.23 19.13 -2.24
N GLN A 35 3.32 19.72 -1.75
CA GLN A 35 3.63 21.14 -1.97
C GLN A 35 4.28 21.40 -3.33
N ALA A 36 4.95 20.40 -3.90
CA ALA A 36 5.59 20.53 -5.20
C ALA A 36 4.54 20.50 -6.32
N HIS A 37 4.35 21.63 -7.00
CA HIS A 37 3.43 21.71 -8.15
C HIS A 37 4.11 21.17 -9.41
N MET A 38 3.88 19.89 -9.71
CA MET A 38 4.44 19.24 -10.89
C MET A 38 3.55 19.44 -12.12
N SER A 39 4.11 20.03 -13.19
CA SER A 39 3.45 20.09 -14.50
C SER A 39 3.78 18.85 -15.33
N LYS A 40 2.90 18.46 -16.26
CA LYS A 40 3.11 17.31 -17.18
C LYS A 40 4.34 17.42 -18.09
N ARG A 41 4.97 18.60 -18.16
CA ARG A 41 6.20 18.85 -18.93
C ARG A 41 7.45 18.99 -18.05
N ASN A 42 7.35 18.66 -16.76
CA ASN A 42 8.49 18.76 -15.87
C ASN A 42 9.48 17.61 -16.11
N LEU A 43 10.72 17.93 -16.46
CA LEU A 43 11.81 16.96 -16.63
C LEU A 43 12.04 16.12 -15.37
N TYR A 44 11.85 16.72 -14.19
CA TYR A 44 11.97 16.03 -12.91
C TYR A 44 10.94 14.92 -12.74
N LEU A 45 9.71 15.10 -13.23
CA LEU A 45 8.67 14.07 -13.19
C LEU A 45 9.07 12.86 -14.03
N TYR A 46 9.61 13.07 -15.24
CA TYR A 46 10.10 11.98 -16.08
C TYR A 46 11.28 11.25 -15.42
N PHE A 47 12.18 11.99 -14.78
CA PHE A 47 13.30 11.41 -14.04
C PHE A 47 12.83 10.52 -12.88
N VAL A 48 11.89 10.99 -12.05
CA VAL A 48 11.36 10.18 -10.94
C VAL A 48 10.57 8.97 -11.45
N GLN A 49 9.81 9.10 -12.54
CA GLN A 49 9.14 7.95 -13.15
C GLN A 49 10.13 6.91 -13.68
N ALA A 50 11.22 7.34 -14.33
CA ALA A 50 12.27 6.44 -14.76
C ALA A 50 12.91 5.72 -13.57
N LEU A 51 13.19 6.44 -12.47
CA LEU A 51 13.69 5.83 -11.23
C LEU A 51 12.70 4.84 -10.62
N GLY A 52 11.39 5.14 -10.63
CA GLY A 52 10.36 4.22 -10.14
C GLY A 52 10.28 2.95 -10.98
N LEU A 53 10.33 3.07 -12.31
CA LEU A 53 10.35 1.90 -13.22
C LEU A 53 11.62 1.07 -13.07
N LEU A 54 12.78 1.73 -12.93
CA LEU A 54 14.04 1.05 -12.62
C LEU A 54 13.98 0.37 -11.26
N GLY A 55 13.35 1.00 -10.27
CA GLY A 55 13.09 0.45 -8.94
C GLY A 55 12.26 -0.83 -9.03
N ALA A 56 11.12 -0.79 -9.71
CA ALA A 56 10.27 -1.96 -9.92
C ALA A 56 11.01 -3.09 -10.66
N GLY A 57 11.75 -2.75 -11.72
CA GLY A 57 12.58 -3.72 -12.45
C GLY A 57 13.64 -4.36 -11.57
N ALA A 58 14.32 -3.58 -10.73
CA ALA A 58 15.29 -4.06 -9.77
C ALA A 58 14.65 -4.93 -8.69
N THR A 59 13.49 -4.52 -8.14
CA THR A 59 12.72 -5.31 -7.18
C THR A 59 12.39 -6.68 -7.74
N ILE A 60 11.86 -6.76 -8.96
CA ILE A 60 11.50 -8.03 -9.61
C ILE A 60 12.76 -8.85 -9.92
N GLY A 61 13.73 -8.27 -10.61
CA GLY A 61 14.92 -8.96 -11.10
C GLY A 61 15.83 -9.46 -9.98
N LEU A 62 16.18 -8.59 -9.04
CA LEU A 62 17.04 -8.96 -7.90
C LEU A 62 16.33 -9.92 -6.95
N SER A 63 15.03 -9.75 -6.70
CA SER A 63 14.28 -10.72 -5.87
C SER A 63 14.19 -12.09 -6.54
N GLY A 64 14.01 -12.12 -7.86
CA GLY A 64 14.05 -13.36 -8.64
C GLY A 64 15.41 -14.06 -8.53
N TRP A 65 16.50 -13.30 -8.73
CA TRP A 65 17.86 -13.82 -8.58
C TRP A 65 18.16 -14.32 -7.16
N MET A 66 17.80 -13.55 -6.13
CA MET A 66 18.02 -13.94 -4.73
C MET A 66 17.19 -15.17 -4.34
N THR A 67 15.95 -15.25 -4.82
CA THR A 67 15.06 -16.41 -4.59
C THR A 67 15.63 -17.65 -5.26
N ALA A 68 16.06 -17.55 -6.52
CA ALA A 68 16.67 -18.65 -7.26
C ALA A 68 17.97 -19.14 -6.60
N LYS A 69 18.84 -18.21 -6.17
CA LYS A 69 20.10 -18.53 -5.49
C LYS A 69 19.88 -19.17 -4.11
N ALA A 70 18.87 -18.72 -3.37
CA ALA A 70 18.61 -19.17 -2.01
C ALA A 70 17.81 -20.49 -1.94
N GLY A 71 17.15 -20.90 -3.03
CA GLY A 71 16.29 -22.09 -3.07
C GLY A 71 14.98 -21.93 -2.29
N HIS A 72 14.67 -20.72 -1.80
CA HIS A 72 13.43 -20.37 -1.12
C HIS A 72 13.06 -18.92 -1.41
N LEU A 73 11.75 -18.61 -1.31
CA LEU A 73 11.22 -17.27 -1.57
C LEU A 73 11.87 -16.22 -0.67
N ARG A 74 12.44 -15.18 -1.28
CA ARG A 74 12.99 -14.01 -0.58
C ARG A 74 12.28 -12.73 -0.99
N LEU A 75 11.60 -12.10 -0.03
CA LEU A 75 10.78 -10.90 -0.24
C LEU A 75 11.41 -9.62 0.31
N THR A 76 12.71 -9.63 0.64
CA THR A 76 13.38 -8.50 1.31
C THR A 76 13.22 -7.18 0.55
N LEU A 77 13.28 -7.20 -0.79
CA LEU A 77 13.12 -5.98 -1.60
C LEU A 77 11.66 -5.54 -1.77
N TYR A 78 10.71 -6.45 -1.55
CA TYR A 78 9.27 -6.15 -1.51
C TYR A 78 8.82 -5.54 -0.18
N SER A 79 9.73 -5.40 0.80
CA SER A 79 9.42 -4.71 2.06
C SER A 79 8.98 -3.27 1.81
N TYR A 80 7.93 -2.82 2.50
CA TYR A 80 7.44 -1.44 2.40
C TYR A 80 8.49 -0.38 2.73
N ASN A 81 9.46 -0.72 3.58
CA ASN A 81 10.55 0.17 3.96
C ASN A 81 11.80 0.01 3.06
N SER A 82 11.70 -0.72 1.95
CA SER A 82 12.81 -0.86 1.02
C SER A 82 12.99 0.42 0.20
N PHE A 83 14.24 0.70 -0.18
CA PHE A 83 14.57 1.82 -1.04
C PHE A 83 13.87 1.76 -2.40
N PHE A 84 13.70 0.57 -2.97
CA PHE A 84 13.03 0.40 -4.26
C PHE A 84 11.54 0.70 -4.16
N VAL A 85 10.86 0.23 -3.11
CA VAL A 85 9.44 0.54 -2.88
C VAL A 85 9.23 2.03 -2.62
N LEU A 86 10.19 2.72 -2.00
CA LEU A 86 10.16 4.18 -1.86
C LEU A 86 10.20 4.89 -3.23
N LEU A 87 11.08 4.47 -4.15
CA LEU A 87 11.15 5.02 -5.50
C LEU A 87 9.86 4.77 -6.28
N GLU A 88 9.35 3.54 -6.23
CA GLU A 88 8.10 3.14 -6.87
C GLU A 88 6.92 3.97 -6.34
N SER A 89 6.78 4.09 -5.02
CA SER A 89 5.71 4.87 -4.38
C SER A 89 5.79 6.36 -4.70
N SER A 90 7.00 6.92 -4.75
CA SER A 90 7.24 8.31 -5.11
C SER A 90 6.84 8.58 -6.57
N ALA A 91 7.18 7.68 -7.49
CA ALA A 91 6.79 7.77 -8.88
C ALA A 91 5.26 7.71 -9.04
N VAL A 92 4.60 6.76 -8.37
CA VAL A 92 3.13 6.67 -8.39
C VAL A 92 2.49 7.95 -7.86
N PHE A 93 2.93 8.45 -6.71
CA PHE A 93 2.37 9.65 -6.09
C PHE A 93 2.46 10.87 -7.02
N LEU A 94 3.65 11.16 -7.55
CA LEU A 94 3.87 12.32 -8.43
C LEU A 94 3.13 12.16 -9.77
N SER A 95 3.05 10.95 -10.31
CA SER A 95 2.26 10.69 -11.52
C SER A 95 0.77 10.98 -11.28
N LEU A 96 0.21 10.51 -10.16
CA LEU A 96 -1.18 10.80 -9.78
C LEU A 96 -1.42 12.29 -9.55
N GLN A 97 -0.47 13.00 -8.93
CA GLN A 97 -0.57 14.46 -8.75
C GLN A 97 -0.70 15.21 -10.08
N THR A 98 -0.06 14.72 -11.16
CA THR A 98 -0.13 15.35 -12.48
C THR A 98 -1.40 15.02 -13.27
N LEU A 99 -2.09 13.94 -12.90
CA LEU A 99 -3.44 13.64 -13.34
C LEU A 99 -4.39 14.58 -12.61
N ASN A 100 -4.37 15.86 -13.02
CA ASN A 100 -5.13 16.98 -12.46
C ASN A 100 -6.39 16.50 -11.71
N PRO A 101 -6.41 16.50 -10.37
CA PRO A 101 -7.51 15.92 -9.59
C PRO A 101 -8.87 16.61 -9.81
N ARG A 102 -8.96 17.63 -10.67
CA ARG A 102 -10.21 18.19 -11.20
C ARG A 102 -11.24 17.16 -11.72
N LEU A 103 -10.82 15.94 -12.02
CA LEU A 103 -11.74 14.86 -12.40
C LEU A 103 -12.56 14.31 -11.22
N TRP A 104 -12.15 14.57 -9.97
CA TRP A 104 -12.74 14.00 -8.74
C TRP A 104 -13.06 15.16 -7.80
N SER A 105 -14.29 15.25 -7.30
CA SER A 105 -14.65 16.30 -6.33
C SER A 105 -13.89 16.08 -5.01
N GLU A 106 -13.68 17.16 -4.24
CA GLU A 106 -13.07 17.05 -2.90
C GLU A 106 -13.84 16.08 -2.00
N GLU A 107 -15.16 16.03 -2.16
CA GLU A 107 -16.04 15.07 -1.49
C GLU A 107 -15.66 13.62 -1.82
N VAL A 108 -15.46 13.29 -3.11
CA VAL A 108 -15.08 11.95 -3.53
C VAL A 108 -13.68 11.59 -3.01
N LEU A 109 -12.73 12.54 -3.05
CA LEU A 109 -11.39 12.32 -2.53
C LEU A 109 -11.41 12.12 -1.00
N GLY A 110 -12.21 12.90 -0.27
CA GLY A 110 -12.41 12.75 1.17
C GLY A 110 -13.04 11.40 1.52
N GLU A 111 -14.04 10.97 0.77
CA GLU A 111 -14.70 9.68 0.93
C GLU A 111 -13.75 8.50 0.68
N LEU A 112 -12.91 8.58 -0.34
CA LEU A 112 -11.89 7.56 -0.62
C LEU A 112 -10.82 7.53 0.46
N ALA A 113 -10.31 8.70 0.85
CA ALA A 113 -9.30 8.82 1.91
C ALA A 113 -9.82 8.23 3.23
N GLY A 114 -11.06 8.55 3.61
CA GLY A 114 -11.73 7.97 4.80
C GLY A 114 -11.96 6.46 4.69
N SER A 115 -11.96 5.89 3.48
CA SER A 115 -12.16 4.46 3.26
C SER A 115 -10.86 3.64 3.24
N VAL A 116 -9.68 4.29 3.15
CA VAL A 116 -8.37 3.60 3.04
C VAL A 116 -8.12 2.67 4.23
N MET A 117 -8.39 3.11 5.46
CA MET A 117 -8.20 2.29 6.65
C MET A 117 -9.12 1.06 6.63
N GLY A 118 -10.40 1.24 6.29
CA GLY A 118 -11.35 0.14 6.17
C GLY A 118 -10.92 -0.88 5.10
N ILE A 119 -10.42 -0.39 3.96
CA ILE A 119 -9.87 -1.26 2.90
C ILE A 119 -8.63 -2.00 3.39
N TYR A 120 -7.73 -1.32 4.10
CA TYR A 120 -6.54 -1.94 4.69
C TYR A 120 -6.88 -3.13 5.60
N LEU A 121 -7.96 -3.03 6.38
CA LEU A 121 -8.42 -4.10 7.27
C LEU A 121 -9.21 -5.21 6.53
N LEU A 122 -10.01 -4.86 5.53
CA LEU A 122 -10.89 -5.81 4.84
C LEU A 122 -10.22 -6.60 3.73
N HIS A 123 -9.28 -6.00 2.98
CA HIS A 123 -8.67 -6.67 1.83
C HIS A 123 -7.97 -8.00 2.19
N PRO A 124 -7.28 -8.17 3.33
CA PRO A 124 -6.67 -9.46 3.70
C PRO A 124 -7.73 -10.50 4.02
N LEU A 125 -8.88 -10.09 4.58
CA LEU A 125 -10.01 -10.98 4.86
C LEU A 125 -10.62 -11.50 3.55
N LEU A 126 -10.82 -10.61 2.57
CA LEU A 126 -11.31 -11.02 1.25
C LEU A 126 -10.33 -11.99 0.58
N ILE A 127 -9.03 -11.68 0.58
CA ILE A 127 -7.98 -12.58 0.07
C ILE A 127 -8.07 -13.94 0.76
N TYR A 128 -8.20 -13.96 2.10
CA TYR A 128 -8.27 -15.19 2.88
C TYR A 128 -9.49 -16.04 2.55
N TYR A 129 -10.69 -15.45 2.50
CA TYR A 129 -11.92 -16.19 2.24
C TYR A 129 -12.04 -16.63 0.78
N TRP A 130 -11.74 -15.74 -0.16
CA TRP A 130 -11.82 -16.05 -1.59
C TRP A 130 -10.72 -17.02 -2.02
N GLY A 131 -9.54 -16.94 -1.39
CA GLY A 131 -8.44 -17.88 -1.58
C GLY A 131 -8.77 -19.35 -1.29
N LYS A 132 -9.87 -19.63 -0.59
CA LYS A 132 -10.37 -20.99 -0.37
C LYS A 132 -11.18 -21.54 -1.54
N THR A 133 -11.57 -20.70 -2.51
CA THR A 133 -12.39 -21.13 -3.65
C THR A 133 -11.53 -21.62 -4.81
N PRO A 134 -11.93 -22.69 -5.52
CA PRO A 134 -11.16 -23.21 -6.65
C PRO A 134 -10.98 -22.21 -7.79
N VAL A 135 -12.00 -21.38 -8.05
CA VAL A 135 -11.96 -20.35 -9.09
C VAL A 135 -10.87 -19.32 -8.80
N TRP A 136 -10.77 -18.87 -7.54
CA TRP A 136 -9.75 -17.92 -7.14
C TRP A 136 -8.34 -18.51 -7.24
N GLN A 137 -8.17 -19.76 -6.81
CA GLN A 137 -6.87 -20.45 -6.91
C GLN A 137 -6.44 -20.63 -8.36
N LEU A 138 -7.38 -21.00 -9.25
CA LEU A 138 -7.11 -21.13 -10.68
C LEU A 138 -6.71 -19.77 -11.29
N ALA A 139 -7.46 -18.71 -10.99
CA ALA A 139 -7.13 -17.37 -11.47
C ALA A 139 -5.77 -16.89 -10.93
N ALA A 140 -5.50 -17.07 -9.64
CA ALA A 140 -4.26 -16.65 -8.99
C ALA A 140 -3.04 -17.46 -9.45
N SER A 141 -3.23 -18.67 -9.99
CA SER A 141 -2.15 -19.50 -10.53
C SER A 141 -1.55 -18.94 -11.83
N ASN A 142 -2.27 -18.03 -12.51
CA ASN A 142 -1.80 -17.35 -13.71
C ASN A 142 -1.59 -15.86 -13.42
N SER A 143 -0.34 -15.41 -13.50
CA SER A 143 0.06 -14.04 -13.21
C SER A 143 -0.62 -12.98 -14.09
N ALA A 144 -1.12 -13.35 -15.28
CA ALA A 144 -1.86 -12.44 -16.16
C ALA A 144 -3.17 -11.94 -15.52
N TRP A 145 -3.78 -12.70 -14.61
CA TRP A 145 -5.01 -12.30 -13.93
C TRP A 145 -4.76 -11.41 -12.71
N LEU A 146 -3.52 -11.29 -12.22
CA LEU A 146 -3.21 -10.56 -10.99
C LEU A 146 -3.76 -9.11 -10.99
N PRO A 147 -3.63 -8.30 -12.06
CA PRO A 147 -4.20 -6.96 -12.06
C PRO A 147 -5.72 -6.96 -11.85
N GLY A 148 -6.44 -7.88 -12.50
CA GLY A 148 -7.88 -8.02 -12.36
C GLY A 148 -8.29 -8.47 -10.95
N LEU A 149 -7.55 -9.41 -10.36
CA LEU A 149 -7.79 -9.87 -8.99
C LEU A 149 -7.57 -8.76 -7.96
N VAL A 150 -6.51 -7.97 -8.13
CA VAL A 150 -6.24 -6.79 -7.30
C VAL A 150 -7.39 -5.79 -7.39
N ILE A 151 -7.79 -5.40 -8.61
CA ILE A 151 -8.92 -4.47 -8.81
C ILE A 151 -10.19 -5.00 -8.13
N LEU A 152 -10.49 -6.28 -8.31
CA LEU A 152 -11.69 -6.89 -7.74
C LEU A 152 -11.68 -6.88 -6.21
N ILE A 153 -10.54 -7.20 -5.57
CA ILE A 153 -10.39 -7.12 -4.11
C ILE A 153 -10.59 -5.69 -3.61
N PHE A 154 -9.91 -4.72 -4.23
CA PHE A 154 -10.00 -3.32 -3.80
C PHE A 154 -11.39 -2.74 -4.03
N ALA A 155 -12.03 -3.03 -5.16
CA ALA A 155 -13.39 -2.60 -5.45
C ALA A 155 -14.40 -3.21 -4.46
N SER A 156 -14.27 -4.51 -4.17
CA SER A 156 -15.12 -5.20 -3.20
C SER A 156 -14.90 -4.67 -1.78
N SER A 157 -13.64 -4.42 -1.40
CA SER A 157 -13.30 -3.81 -0.11
C SER A 157 -13.94 -2.43 0.01
N LEU A 158 -13.79 -1.57 -1.01
CA LEU A 158 -14.39 -0.24 -1.03
C LEU A 158 -15.92 -0.31 -0.92
N ALA A 159 -16.57 -1.21 -1.65
CA ALA A 159 -18.01 -1.41 -1.59
C ALA A 159 -18.48 -1.81 -0.17
N ILE A 160 -17.76 -2.74 0.47
CA ILE A 160 -18.07 -3.18 1.84
C ILE A 160 -17.84 -2.03 2.82
N VAL A 161 -16.71 -1.31 2.76
CA VAL A 161 -16.45 -0.14 3.62
C VAL A 161 -17.55 0.89 3.46
N TRP A 162 -17.93 1.20 2.23
CA TRP A 162 -18.97 2.17 1.93
C TRP A 162 -20.33 1.76 2.53
N LEU A 163 -20.70 0.48 2.44
CA LEU A 163 -21.90 -0.06 3.09
C LEU A 163 -21.80 0.01 4.63
N LEU A 164 -20.64 -0.31 5.20
CA LEU A 164 -20.41 -0.26 6.65
C LEU A 164 -20.47 1.16 7.20
N ARG A 165 -19.96 2.16 6.47
CA ARG A 165 -20.04 3.59 6.85
C ARG A 165 -21.48 4.11 6.90
N ARG A 166 -22.39 3.53 6.12
CA ARG A 166 -23.83 3.83 6.19
C ARG A 166 -24.53 3.22 7.40
N SER A 167 -23.93 2.23 8.06
CA SER A 167 -24.44 1.66 9.30
C SER A 167 -23.95 2.49 10.50
N THR A 168 -24.86 3.22 11.13
CA THR A 168 -24.59 4.10 12.30
C THR A 168 -23.95 3.37 13.49
N PHE A 169 -24.05 2.04 13.56
CA PHE A 169 -23.50 1.23 14.64
C PHE A 169 -22.04 0.82 14.41
N LEU A 170 -21.68 0.40 13.19
CA LEU A 170 -20.34 -0.11 12.87
C LEU A 170 -19.36 1.01 12.51
N ALA A 171 -19.86 2.12 11.95
CA ALA A 171 -19.05 3.29 11.62
C ALA A 171 -18.34 3.91 12.84
N ARG A 172 -18.88 3.75 14.06
CA ARG A 172 -18.28 4.31 15.28
C ARG A 172 -17.05 3.58 15.81
N TRP A 173 -16.85 2.31 15.42
CA TRP A 173 -15.85 1.43 16.03
C TRP A 173 -14.77 0.95 15.05
N LEU A 174 -15.01 1.05 13.75
CA LEU A 174 -14.13 0.52 12.70
C LEU A 174 -13.55 1.60 11.77
N LEU A 175 -14.09 2.81 11.79
CA LEU A 175 -13.80 3.94 10.88
C LEU A 175 -13.75 5.26 11.68
#